data_AF-X1H0R4-F1
#
_entry.id   AF-X1H0R4-F1
#
_cell.length_a   1.000
_cell.length_b   1.000
_cell.length_c   1.000
_cell.angle_alpha   90.00
_cell.angle_beta   90.00
_cell.angle_gamma   90.00
#
_symmetry.space_group_name_H-M   'P 1'
#
loop_
_entity.id
_entity.type
_entity.pdbx_description
1 polymer ?
#
loop_
_entity_poly.entity_id
_entity_poly.type
_entity_poly.pdbx_seq_one_letter_code
_entity_poly.pdbx_strand_id
1 'polypeptide(L)'
;MTESYKATEGEPMVLRRAKALSHILRNMSIFIVPNSRIVGHSGSTPNDLYYPIEVNWKSPWRAMNSDDARNILDDEGRAEMEKIIEYWKGKTLSDLRKNAFKGDLEKYFKFEGTFLWSHWDELGVPNYEKLLTKGINGIKKEAEEKLKNVIEMVPDDYLEQCEFLDAVIITLDATIDFARRYAERQ
;
A
#
# COMPACT_ATOMS: atom_id res chain seq x y z
N MET A 1 6.95 0.84 4.69
CA MET A 1 6.78 -0.09 3.55
C MET A 1 8.01 -0.98 3.33
N THR A 2 9.16 -0.37 3.05
CA THR A 2 10.42 -1.06 2.73
C THR A 2 10.81 -2.14 3.73
N GLU A 3 10.70 -1.87 5.03
CA GLU A 3 11.01 -2.83 6.10
C GLU A 3 10.21 -4.13 5.99
N SER A 4 8.88 -4.02 5.87
CA SER A 4 8.01 -5.18 5.73
C SER A 4 8.29 -5.95 4.43
N TYR A 5 8.56 -5.25 3.34
CA TYR A 5 8.93 -5.92 2.08
C TYR A 5 10.24 -6.70 2.20
N LYS A 6 11.25 -6.17 2.91
CA LYS A 6 12.51 -6.89 3.18
C LYS A 6 12.27 -8.14 4.03
N ALA A 7 11.39 -8.04 5.03
CA ALA A 7 11.08 -9.15 5.94
C ALA A 7 10.21 -10.26 5.31
N THR A 8 9.62 -10.00 4.14
CA THR A 8 8.66 -10.90 3.48
C THR A 8 9.14 -11.32 2.08
N GLU A 9 10.45 -11.23 1.80
CA GLU A 9 11.00 -11.74 0.55
C GLU A 9 10.74 -13.26 0.41
N GLY A 10 10.30 -13.68 -0.77
CA GLY A 10 9.92 -15.07 -1.04
C GLY A 10 8.45 -15.40 -0.78
N GLU A 11 7.69 -14.51 -0.11
CA GLU A 11 6.26 -14.72 0.07
C GLU A 11 5.42 -14.30 -1.17
N PRO A 12 4.20 -14.86 -1.32
CA PRO A 12 3.24 -14.41 -2.32
C PRO A 12 2.96 -12.91 -2.25
N MET A 13 2.89 -12.23 -3.41
CA MET A 13 2.76 -10.78 -3.48
C MET A 13 1.51 -10.23 -2.75
N VAL A 14 0.42 -10.99 -2.73
CA VAL A 14 -0.82 -10.61 -2.03
C VAL A 14 -0.61 -10.55 -0.51
N LEU A 15 0.09 -11.53 0.06
CA LEU A 15 0.45 -11.56 1.48
C LEU A 15 1.49 -10.50 1.82
N ARG A 16 2.49 -10.29 0.95
CA ARG A 16 3.49 -9.23 1.11
C ARG A 16 2.81 -7.88 1.25
N ARG A 17 1.84 -7.55 0.38
CA ARG A 17 1.05 -6.30 0.43
C ARG A 17 0.22 -6.16 1.70
N ALA A 18 -0.45 -7.23 2.14
CA ALA A 18 -1.23 -7.21 3.37
C ALA A 18 -0.36 -6.99 4.62
N LYS A 19 0.77 -7.71 4.72
CA LYS A 19 1.75 -7.54 5.80
C LYS A 19 2.39 -6.15 5.78
N ALA A 20 2.63 -5.62 4.59
CA ALA A 20 3.10 -4.28 4.34
C ALA A 20 2.17 -3.21 4.93
N LEU A 21 0.87 -3.28 4.59
CA LEU A 21 -0.14 -2.39 5.13
C LEU A 21 -0.29 -2.57 6.65
N SER A 22 -0.28 -3.82 7.13
CA SER A 22 -0.31 -4.13 8.56
C SER A 22 0.83 -3.49 9.33
N HIS A 23 2.06 -3.61 8.82
CA HIS A 23 3.25 -2.98 9.40
C HIS A 23 3.14 -1.46 9.41
N ILE A 24 2.65 -0.84 8.34
CA ILE A 24 2.42 0.62 8.32
C ILE A 24 1.40 0.99 9.40
N LEU A 25 0.19 0.43 9.37
CA LEU A 25 -0.90 0.83 10.25
C LEU A 25 -0.60 0.62 11.73
N ARG A 26 0.22 -0.37 12.08
CA ARG A 26 0.63 -0.63 13.46
C ARG A 26 1.75 0.28 13.96
N ASN A 27 2.64 0.75 13.07
CA ASN A 27 3.85 1.48 13.47
C ASN A 27 3.86 2.96 13.08
N MET A 28 3.05 3.38 12.10
CA MET A 28 3.03 4.78 11.64
C MET A 28 2.64 5.72 12.78
N SER A 29 3.20 6.92 12.78
CA SER A 29 2.77 7.99 13.69
C SER A 29 1.28 8.29 13.54
N ILE A 30 0.62 8.59 14.65
CA ILE A 30 -0.76 9.06 14.67
C ILE A 30 -0.85 10.33 15.51
N PHE A 31 -1.76 11.23 15.15
CA PHE A 31 -2.03 12.46 15.87
C PHE A 31 -3.50 12.86 15.70
N ILE A 32 -4.01 13.67 16.62
CA ILE A 32 -5.36 14.23 16.57
C ILE A 32 -5.23 15.75 16.52
N VAL A 33 -5.75 16.36 15.46
CA VAL A 33 -5.76 17.82 15.30
C VAL A 33 -6.74 18.43 16.31
N PRO A 34 -6.40 19.57 16.95
CA PRO A 34 -7.32 20.26 17.87
C PRO A 34 -8.70 20.50 17.25
N ASN A 35 -9.75 20.23 18.01
CA ASN A 35 -11.16 20.36 17.61
C ASN A 35 -11.63 19.43 16.47
N SER A 36 -10.82 18.43 16.07
CA SER A 36 -11.28 17.47 15.06
C SER A 36 -12.33 16.51 15.63
N ARG A 37 -13.45 16.36 14.91
CA ARG A 37 -14.50 15.37 15.22
C ARG A 37 -14.32 14.05 14.48
N ILE A 38 -13.53 14.04 13.41
CA ILE A 38 -13.21 12.87 12.59
C ILE A 38 -11.70 12.73 12.58
N VAL A 39 -11.21 11.59 13.04
CA VAL A 39 -9.78 11.29 13.17
C VAL A 39 -9.32 10.27 12.13
N GLY A 40 -8.01 10.18 11.91
CA GLY A 40 -7.41 9.24 10.94
C GLY A 40 -6.63 9.94 9.84
N HIS A 41 -5.41 10.38 10.15
CA HIS A 41 -4.48 10.93 9.16
C HIS A 41 -3.59 9.83 8.55
N SER A 42 -3.19 10.03 7.28
CA SER A 42 -2.37 9.11 6.48
C SER A 42 -0.86 9.30 6.66
N GLY A 43 -0.42 10.39 7.30
CA GLY A 43 0.99 10.72 7.50
C GLY A 43 1.31 11.18 8.92
N SER A 44 2.49 11.75 9.12
CA SER A 44 2.98 12.28 10.40
C SER A 44 2.57 13.72 10.65
N THR A 45 2.24 14.46 9.58
CA THR A 45 1.67 15.82 9.65
C THR A 45 0.39 15.92 8.81
N PRO A 46 -0.43 16.97 8.99
CA PRO A 46 -1.64 17.18 8.19
C PRO A 46 -1.39 17.31 6.68
N ASN A 47 -0.19 17.74 6.28
CA ASN A 47 0.17 18.01 4.88
C ASN A 47 1.09 16.93 4.29
N ASP A 48 1.35 15.85 5.04
CA ASP A 48 2.18 14.76 4.55
C ASP A 48 1.49 14.04 3.39
N LEU A 49 2.30 13.69 2.39
CA LEU A 49 1.86 12.94 1.23
C LEU A 49 2.42 11.53 1.29
N TYR A 50 1.55 10.55 1.03
CA TYR A 50 1.97 9.19 0.77
C TYR A 50 2.64 9.11 -0.62
N TYR A 51 3.80 8.47 -0.68
CA TYR A 51 4.48 8.16 -1.93
C TYR A 51 4.51 6.64 -2.14
N PRO A 52 3.83 6.11 -3.18
CA PRO A 52 3.85 4.68 -3.49
C PRO A 52 5.16 4.29 -4.15
N ILE A 53 6.21 4.15 -3.33
CA ILE A 53 7.56 3.80 -3.76
C ILE A 53 7.59 2.46 -4.51
N GLU A 54 6.71 1.54 -4.15
CA GLU A 54 6.51 0.22 -4.75
C GLU A 54 5.96 0.28 -6.18
N VAL A 55 5.30 1.38 -6.55
CA VAL A 55 4.75 1.58 -7.88
C VAL A 55 5.80 2.21 -8.80
N ASN A 56 6.48 3.26 -8.34
CA ASN A 56 7.51 3.94 -9.13
C ASN A 56 8.51 4.72 -8.26
N TRP A 57 9.70 4.16 -8.07
CA TRP A 57 10.77 4.80 -7.30
C TRP A 57 11.33 6.07 -7.98
N LYS A 58 11.17 6.22 -9.31
CA LYS A 58 11.70 7.37 -10.05
C LYS A 58 10.96 8.67 -9.73
N SER A 59 9.70 8.60 -9.30
CA SER A 59 8.91 9.78 -8.93
C SER A 59 9.51 10.52 -7.73
N PRO A 60 9.70 9.88 -6.55
CA PRO A 60 10.34 10.54 -5.42
C PRO A 60 11.79 10.96 -5.72
N TRP A 61 12.54 10.14 -6.46
CA TRP A 61 13.88 10.53 -6.90
C TRP A 61 13.88 11.83 -7.71
N ARG A 62 12.95 12.01 -8.66
CA ARG A 62 12.82 13.26 -9.43
C ARG A 62 12.45 14.45 -8.56
N ALA A 63 11.51 14.26 -7.63
CA ALA A 63 11.09 15.33 -6.71
C ALA A 63 12.25 15.82 -5.83
N MET A 64 13.06 14.90 -5.29
CA MET A 64 14.24 15.26 -4.49
C MET A 64 15.33 15.98 -5.27
N ASN A 65 15.33 15.85 -6.60
CA ASN A 65 16.31 16.43 -7.51
C ASN A 65 15.71 17.55 -8.38
N SER A 66 14.48 18.00 -8.12
CA SER A 66 13.87 19.15 -8.80
C SER A 66 14.00 20.41 -7.98
N ASP A 67 14.06 21.56 -8.65
CA ASP A 67 14.15 22.85 -7.96
C ASP A 67 12.92 23.14 -7.08
N ASP A 68 11.76 22.63 -7.48
CA ASP A 68 10.48 22.84 -6.78
C ASP A 68 10.40 22.09 -5.43
N ALA A 69 11.09 20.95 -5.29
CA ALA A 69 10.87 20.02 -4.18
C ALA A 69 12.17 19.54 -3.49
N ARG A 70 13.35 19.95 -3.97
CA ARG A 70 14.65 19.54 -3.37
C ARG A 70 14.83 19.93 -1.90
N ASN A 71 14.10 20.97 -1.45
CA ASN A 71 14.17 21.49 -0.08
C ASN A 71 13.08 20.93 0.84
N ILE A 72 12.25 19.99 0.38
CA ILE A 72 11.19 19.37 1.21
C ILE A 72 11.80 18.43 2.27
N LEU A 73 12.94 17.81 1.96
CA LEU A 73 13.67 16.94 2.88
C LEU A 73 14.95 17.63 3.34
N ASP A 74 15.29 17.42 4.61
CA ASP A 74 16.62 17.71 5.14
C ASP A 74 17.65 16.66 4.70
N ASP A 75 18.91 16.81 5.12
CA ASP A 75 20.00 15.92 4.73
C ASP A 75 19.78 14.48 5.23
N GLU A 76 19.20 14.33 6.42
CA GLU A 76 18.90 13.01 7.00
C GLU A 76 17.78 12.30 6.22
N GLY A 77 16.67 12.99 5.97
CA GLY A 77 15.55 12.48 5.17
C GLY A 77 15.96 12.16 3.74
N ARG A 78 16.87 12.95 3.15
CA ARG A 78 17.45 12.66 1.83
C ARG A 78 18.25 11.36 1.86
N ALA A 79 19.14 11.19 2.83
CA ALA A 79 19.95 9.98 2.97
C ALA A 79 19.10 8.73 3.24
N GLU A 80 18.02 8.86 4.02
CA GLU A 80 17.06 7.77 4.23
C GLU A 80 16.33 7.40 2.93
N MET A 81 15.80 8.40 2.23
CA MET A 81 15.06 8.19 0.99
C MET A 81 15.94 7.57 -0.11
N GLU A 82 17.23 7.91 -0.19
CA GLU A 82 18.18 7.25 -1.09
C GLU A 82 18.33 5.75 -0.80
N LYS A 83 18.42 5.35 0.48
CA LYS A 83 18.46 3.93 0.89
C LYS A 83 17.16 3.20 0.53
N ILE A 84 16.02 3.88 0.69
CA ILE A 84 14.70 3.36 0.31
C ILE A 84 14.66 3.14 -1.21
N ILE A 85 15.00 4.16 -2.00
CA ILE A 85 15.03 4.09 -3.47
C ILE A 85 15.92 2.94 -3.94
N GLU A 86 17.11 2.78 -3.35
CA GLU A 86 18.04 1.73 -3.74
C GLU A 86 17.44 0.34 -3.58
N TYR A 87 16.70 0.09 -2.50
CA TYR A 87 16.00 -1.18 -2.32
C TYR A 87 14.94 -1.43 -3.41
N TRP A 88 14.20 -0.40 -3.84
CA TRP A 88 13.08 -0.54 -4.77
C TRP A 88 13.47 -0.60 -6.24
N LYS A 89 14.69 -0.19 -6.60
CA LYS A 89 15.20 -0.32 -7.98
C LYS A 89 15.08 -1.75 -8.48
N GLY A 90 14.41 -1.91 -9.63
CA GLY A 90 14.18 -3.21 -10.27
C GLY A 90 13.03 -4.02 -9.68
N LYS A 91 12.39 -3.56 -8.60
CA LYS A 91 11.28 -4.25 -7.91
C LYS A 91 9.92 -3.58 -8.12
N THR A 92 9.89 -2.35 -8.63
CA THR A 92 8.65 -1.58 -8.76
C THR A 92 7.77 -2.05 -9.91
N LEU A 93 6.47 -1.77 -9.84
CA LEU A 93 5.55 -2.05 -10.95
C LEU A 93 6.01 -1.40 -12.26
N SER A 94 6.54 -0.18 -12.19
CA SER A 94 7.15 0.53 -13.33
C SER A 94 8.35 -0.21 -13.92
N ASP A 95 9.22 -0.80 -13.10
CA ASP A 95 10.38 -1.57 -13.58
C ASP A 95 9.94 -2.93 -14.15
N LEU A 96 9.00 -3.62 -13.49
CA LEU A 96 8.42 -4.87 -13.99
C LEU A 96 7.74 -4.69 -15.34
N ARG A 97 6.97 -3.62 -15.52
CA ARG A 97 6.36 -3.26 -16.81
C ARG A 97 7.42 -3.09 -17.90
N LYS A 98 8.49 -2.36 -17.62
CA LYS A 98 9.58 -2.14 -18.59
C LYS A 98 10.24 -3.44 -19.01
N ASN A 99 10.44 -4.35 -18.08
CA ASN A 99 11.00 -5.67 -18.37
C ASN A 99 10.03 -6.56 -19.17
N ALA A 100 8.72 -6.39 -18.98
CA ALA A 100 7.70 -7.14 -19.71
C ALA A 100 7.52 -6.66 -21.15
N PHE A 101 7.79 -5.38 -21.43
CA PHE A 101 7.70 -4.82 -22.77
C PHE A 101 8.76 -5.41 -23.69
N LYS A 102 8.34 -5.80 -24.90
CA LYS A 102 9.22 -6.31 -25.96
C LYS A 102 9.27 -5.32 -27.12
N GLY A 103 10.44 -5.21 -27.75
CA GLY A 103 10.66 -4.29 -28.87
C GLY A 103 10.47 -2.83 -28.46
N ASP A 104 9.74 -2.08 -29.28
CA ASP A 104 9.67 -0.61 -29.20
C ASP A 104 8.53 -0.07 -28.32
N LEU A 105 7.76 -0.93 -27.62
CA LEU A 105 6.55 -0.51 -26.90
C LEU A 105 6.80 0.60 -25.86
N GLU A 106 7.96 0.60 -25.22
CA GLU A 106 8.31 1.62 -24.20
C GLU A 106 8.29 3.04 -24.78
N LYS A 107 8.55 3.23 -26.08
CA LYS A 107 8.55 4.58 -26.71
C LYS A 107 7.18 5.24 -26.71
N TYR A 108 6.11 4.45 -26.65
CA TYR A 108 4.71 4.92 -26.57
C TYR A 108 4.24 5.12 -25.12
N PHE A 109 5.04 4.67 -24.13
CA PHE A 109 4.71 4.73 -22.70
C PHE A 109 5.36 5.93 -22.01
N LYS A 110 5.25 7.09 -22.67
CA LYS A 110 5.69 8.40 -22.16
C LYS A 110 4.53 9.38 -22.33
N PHE A 111 4.51 10.42 -21.49
CA PHE A 111 3.53 11.48 -21.64
C PHE A 111 3.87 12.31 -22.89
N GLU A 112 3.05 12.21 -23.93
CA GLU A 112 3.17 12.98 -25.18
C GLU A 112 2.20 14.17 -25.24
N GLY A 113 1.53 14.50 -24.12
CA GLY A 113 0.49 15.54 -24.07
C GLY A 113 -0.91 15.04 -24.40
N THR A 114 -1.04 13.97 -25.20
CA THR A 114 -2.33 13.39 -25.61
C THR A 114 -2.81 12.27 -24.69
N PHE A 115 -1.88 11.54 -24.09
CA PHE A 115 -2.17 10.37 -23.27
C PHE A 115 -1.19 10.28 -22.10
N LEU A 116 -1.71 10.07 -20.90
CA LEU A 116 -0.92 9.80 -19.70
C LEU A 116 -1.29 8.41 -19.18
N TRP A 117 -0.39 7.46 -19.36
CA TRP A 117 -0.51 6.19 -18.64
C TRP A 117 0.03 6.36 -17.22
N SER A 118 -0.82 6.08 -16.23
CA SER A 118 -0.45 6.05 -14.83
C SER A 118 -0.62 4.63 -14.29
N HIS A 119 0.21 4.25 -13.31
CA HIS A 119 0.04 3.00 -12.58
C HIS A 119 -0.87 3.17 -11.35
N TRP A 120 -1.50 4.34 -11.21
CA TRP A 120 -2.53 4.57 -10.22
C TRP A 120 -3.79 3.90 -10.71
N ASP A 121 -4.18 2.83 -10.04
CA ASP A 121 -5.47 2.21 -10.20
C ASP A 121 -6.35 2.68 -9.04
N GLU A 122 -7.19 3.68 -9.30
CA GLU A 122 -8.23 4.15 -8.37
C GLU A 122 -9.62 3.71 -8.86
N LEU A 123 -9.71 2.54 -9.49
CA LEU A 123 -10.96 2.09 -10.08
C LEU A 123 -11.77 1.26 -9.08
N GLY A 124 -12.71 1.92 -8.41
CA GLY A 124 -13.77 1.25 -7.67
C GLY A 124 -14.33 2.09 -6.53
N VAL A 125 -15.64 2.06 -6.35
CA VAL A 125 -16.29 2.58 -5.14
C VAL A 125 -16.43 1.41 -4.16
N PRO A 126 -15.79 1.43 -2.98
CA PRO A 126 -15.98 0.40 -1.98
C PRO A 126 -17.45 0.24 -1.59
N ASN A 127 -17.85 -0.96 -1.21
CA ASN A 127 -19.21 -1.20 -0.70
C ASN A 127 -19.34 -0.66 0.74
N TYR A 128 -19.52 0.66 0.85
CA TYR A 128 -19.70 1.35 2.13
C TYR A 128 -20.95 0.90 2.88
N GLU A 129 -22.02 0.52 2.18
CA GLU A 129 -23.23 -0.02 2.81
C GLU A 129 -22.91 -1.29 3.60
N LYS A 130 -22.19 -2.25 2.99
CA LYS A 130 -21.74 -3.45 3.67
C LYS A 130 -20.83 -3.13 4.86
N LEU A 131 -19.91 -2.18 4.69
CA LEU A 131 -19.01 -1.75 5.76
C LEU A 131 -19.78 -1.17 6.96
N LEU A 132 -20.75 -0.30 6.70
CA LEU A 132 -21.53 0.37 7.76
C LEU A 132 -22.56 -0.56 8.41
N THR A 133 -23.08 -1.55 7.69
CA THR A 133 -24.08 -2.50 8.21
C THR A 133 -23.45 -3.68 8.96
N LYS A 134 -22.35 -4.25 8.44
CA LYS A 134 -21.69 -5.43 9.05
C LYS A 134 -20.51 -5.07 9.94
N GLY A 135 -19.92 -3.89 9.76
CA GLY A 135 -18.67 -3.52 10.38
C GLY A 135 -17.48 -4.35 9.86
N ILE A 136 -16.28 -3.93 10.26
CA ILE A 136 -15.03 -4.62 9.89
C ILE A 136 -15.01 -6.06 10.44
N ASN A 137 -15.50 -6.27 11.67
CA ASN A 137 -15.60 -7.61 12.28
C ASN A 137 -16.53 -8.55 11.50
N GLY A 138 -17.67 -8.05 11.02
CA GLY A 138 -18.58 -8.87 10.22
C GLY A 138 -17.98 -9.28 8.88
N ILE A 139 -17.26 -8.36 8.22
CA ILE A 139 -16.53 -8.66 6.98
C ILE A 139 -15.40 -9.66 7.24
N LYS A 140 -14.67 -9.52 8.35
CA LYS A 140 -13.62 -10.47 8.74
C LYS A 140 -14.18 -11.87 8.94
N LYS A 141 -15.28 -12.00 9.67
CA LYS A 141 -15.95 -13.28 9.90
C LYS A 141 -16.35 -13.97 8.59
N GLU A 142 -16.87 -13.22 7.61
CA GLU A 142 -17.16 -13.78 6.28
C GLU A 142 -15.91 -14.30 5.57
N ALA A 143 -14.77 -13.59 5.69
CA ALA A 143 -13.51 -14.04 5.09
C ALA A 143 -12.99 -15.31 5.76
N GLU A 144 -13.08 -15.40 7.10
CA GLU A 144 -12.71 -16.61 7.87
C GLU A 144 -13.61 -17.81 7.52
N GLU A 145 -14.92 -17.61 7.41
CA GLU A 145 -15.87 -18.65 6.99
C GLU A 145 -15.58 -19.13 5.56
N LYS A 146 -15.28 -18.21 4.64
CA LYS A 146 -14.87 -18.57 3.27
C LYS A 146 -13.57 -19.35 3.26
N LEU A 147 -12.57 -18.92 4.04
CA LEU A 147 -11.28 -19.61 4.12
C LEU A 147 -11.46 -21.04 4.62
N LYS A 148 -12.29 -21.23 5.65
CA LYS A 148 -12.65 -22.56 6.14
C LYS A 148 -13.26 -23.42 5.03
N ASN A 149 -14.19 -22.87 4.25
CA ASN A 149 -14.81 -23.60 3.14
C ASN A 149 -13.80 -23.97 2.04
N VAL A 150 -12.86 -23.08 1.71
CA VAL A 150 -11.78 -23.37 0.74
C VAL A 150 -10.89 -24.50 1.25
N ILE A 151 -10.55 -24.49 2.54
CA ILE A 151 -9.79 -25.55 3.22
C ILE A 151 -10.51 -26.90 3.12
N GLU A 152 -11.83 -26.93 3.29
CA GLU A 152 -12.63 -28.15 3.20
C GLU A 152 -12.82 -28.65 1.76
N MET A 153 -13.03 -27.76 0.80
CA MET A 153 -13.37 -28.11 -0.59
C MET A 153 -12.16 -28.41 -1.48
N VAL A 154 -11.01 -27.77 -1.21
CA VAL A 154 -9.77 -27.90 -1.98
C VAL A 154 -9.98 -27.67 -3.50
N PRO A 155 -10.42 -26.47 -3.94
CA PRO A 155 -10.60 -26.16 -5.36
C PRO A 155 -9.27 -26.09 -6.13
N ASP A 156 -9.33 -26.04 -7.46
CA ASP A 156 -8.13 -26.01 -8.33
C ASP A 156 -7.20 -24.80 -8.03
N ASP A 157 -7.78 -23.67 -7.62
CA ASP A 157 -7.10 -22.43 -7.24
C ASP A 157 -6.92 -22.29 -5.71
N TYR A 158 -6.89 -23.42 -4.99
CA TYR A 158 -6.80 -23.51 -3.53
C TYR A 158 -5.81 -22.53 -2.90
N LEU A 159 -4.56 -22.53 -3.39
CA LEU A 159 -3.50 -21.72 -2.81
C LEU A 159 -3.77 -20.22 -2.99
N GLU A 160 -4.22 -19.82 -4.18
CA GLU A 160 -4.51 -18.41 -4.47
C GLU A 160 -5.68 -17.90 -3.60
N GLN A 161 -6.74 -18.68 -3.45
CA GLN A 161 -7.87 -18.32 -2.61
C GLN A 161 -7.49 -18.23 -1.13
N CYS A 162 -6.71 -19.18 -0.61
CA CYS A 162 -6.21 -19.15 0.76
C CYS A 162 -5.34 -17.91 1.00
N GLU A 163 -4.35 -17.67 0.15
CA GLU A 163 -3.44 -16.52 0.26
C GLU A 163 -4.19 -15.18 0.19
N PHE A 164 -5.19 -15.07 -0.68
CA PHE A 164 -6.03 -13.88 -0.80
C PHE A 164 -6.89 -13.66 0.46
N LEU A 165 -7.55 -14.71 0.96
CA LEU A 165 -8.41 -14.60 2.14
C LEU A 165 -7.60 -14.30 3.40
N ASP A 166 -6.42 -14.91 3.56
CA ASP A 166 -5.47 -14.57 4.61
C ASP A 166 -5.02 -13.11 4.53
N ALA A 167 -4.68 -12.63 3.33
CA ALA A 167 -4.32 -11.23 3.11
C ALA A 167 -5.47 -10.26 3.49
N VAL A 168 -6.71 -10.61 3.18
CA VAL A 168 -7.91 -9.86 3.59
C VAL A 168 -8.02 -9.83 5.11
N ILE A 169 -7.89 -10.97 5.79
CA ILE A 169 -7.97 -11.07 7.25
C ILE A 169 -6.89 -10.20 7.92
N ILE A 170 -5.64 -10.31 7.48
CA ILE A 170 -4.50 -9.50 7.99
C ILE A 170 -4.79 -8.00 7.86
N THR A 171 -5.36 -7.59 6.73
CA THR A 171 -5.68 -6.18 6.45
C THR A 171 -6.80 -5.67 7.34
N LEU A 172 -7.86 -6.46 7.53
CA LEU A 172 -8.97 -6.10 8.40
C LEU A 172 -8.51 -6.00 9.87
N ASP A 173 -7.66 -6.92 10.33
CA ASP A 173 -7.07 -6.87 11.67
C ASP A 173 -6.20 -5.63 11.87
N ALA A 174 -5.33 -5.32 10.89
CA ALA A 174 -4.53 -4.11 10.94
C ALA A 174 -5.38 -2.83 11.00
N THR A 175 -6.52 -2.81 10.31
CA THR A 175 -7.45 -1.68 10.32
C THR A 175 -8.12 -1.52 11.68
N ILE A 176 -8.52 -2.62 12.31
CA ILE A 176 -9.05 -2.62 13.69
C ILE A 176 -7.99 -2.12 14.67
N ASP A 177 -6.76 -2.61 14.56
CA ASP A 177 -5.65 -2.18 15.41
C ASP A 177 -5.38 -0.68 15.25
N PHE A 178 -5.38 -0.17 14.01
CA PHE A 178 -5.23 1.26 13.75
C PHE A 178 -6.32 2.10 14.41
N ALA A 179 -7.58 1.68 14.28
CA ALA A 179 -8.70 2.36 14.92
C ALA A 179 -8.57 2.36 16.46
N ARG A 180 -8.13 1.24 17.05
CA ARG A 180 -7.87 1.14 18.49
C ARG A 180 -6.77 2.08 18.96
N ARG A 181 -5.68 2.22 18.19
CA ARG A 181 -4.60 3.18 18.50
C ARG A 181 -5.10 4.62 18.61
N TYR A 182 -6.11 5.02 17.82
CA TYR A 182 -6.74 6.33 17.96
C TYR A 182 -7.67 6.41 19.17
N ALA A 183 -8.42 5.34 19.47
CA ALA A 183 -9.29 5.29 20.65
C ALA A 183 -8.50 5.38 21.97
N GLU A 184 -7.31 4.79 22.04
CA GLU A 184 -6.42 4.84 23.22
C GLU A 184 -5.78 6.22 23.45
N ARG A 185 -5.86 7.13 22.48
CA ARG A 185 -5.33 8.50 22.57
C ARG A 185 -6.38 9.55 22.92
N GLN A 186 -7.63 9.15 23.13
CA GLN A 186 -8.70 10.03 23.60
C GLN A 186 -8.72 10.15 25.12
#